data_AF-A0A1I5L7R7-F1
#
_entry.id   AF-A0A1I5L7R7-F1
#
_cell.length_a   1.000
_cell.length_b   1.000
_cell.length_c   1.000
_cell.angle_alpha   90.00
_cell.angle_beta   90.00
_cell.angle_gamma   90.00
#
_symmetry.space_group_name_H-M   'P 1'
#
loop_
_entity.id
_entity.type
_entity.pdbx_description
1 polymer ?
#
loop_
_entity_poly.entity_id
_entity_poly.type
_entity_poly.pdbx_seq_one_letter_code
_entity_poly.pdbx_strand_id
1 'polypeptide(L)' 'MHLAPKVPPRSGFWHSIDQVVVCAPGHGKVLAALLAARGAVAADALAPGEAALVDRRRTRLFTPNPAPFGRR' A
#
# COMPACT_ATOMS: atom_id res chain seq x y z
N MET A 1 8.06 -2.76 -10.85
CA MET A 1 7.07 -3.10 -9.80
C MET A 1 7.74 -4.03 -8.80
N HIS A 2 7.78 -3.68 -7.52
CA HIS A 2 8.40 -4.49 -6.46
C HIS A 2 7.31 -5.00 -5.52
N LEU A 3 7.25 -6.31 -5.29
CA LEU A 3 6.30 -6.97 -4.40
C LEU A 3 7.04 -7.41 -3.14
N ALA A 4 6.77 -6.76 -2.02
CA ALA A 4 7.36 -7.08 -0.72
C ALA A 4 6.26 -7.61 0.22
N PRO A 5 6.41 -8.82 0.80
CA PRO A 5 5.40 -9.40 1.69
C PRO A 5 5.34 -8.72 3.07
N LYS A 6 6.36 -7.92 3.41
CA LYS A 6 6.46 -7.09 4.61
C LYS A 6 7.14 -5.79 4.23
N VAL A 7 6.83 -4.69 4.91
CA VAL A 7 7.60 -3.45 4.76
C VAL A 7 9.01 -3.68 5.34
N PRO A 8 10.07 -3.72 4.52
CA PRO A 8 11.45 -3.77 4.96
C PRO A 8 11.80 -2.57 5.86
N PRO A 9 12.73 -2.75 6.80
CA PRO A 9 13.22 -1.66 7.63
C PRO A 9 13.76 -0.49 6.79
N ARG A 10 13.75 0.73 7.37
CA ARG A 10 14.20 1.99 6.77
C ARG A 10 15.40 1.77 5.83
N SER A 11 15.18 1.93 4.53
CA SER A 11 16.22 1.85 3.51
C SER A 11 16.01 2.94 2.46
N GLY A 12 17.08 3.30 1.74
CA GLY A 12 17.01 4.30 0.67
C GLY A 12 16.00 3.95 -0.43
N PHE A 13 15.72 2.67 -0.62
CA PHE A 13 14.71 2.16 -1.56
C PHE A 13 13.32 2.78 -1.34
N TRP A 14 12.83 2.83 -0.10
CA TRP A 14 11.50 3.39 0.18
C TRP A 14 11.40 4.89 -0.12
N HIS A 15 12.53 5.59 -0.09
CA HIS A 15 12.62 6.99 -0.44
C HIS A 15 12.70 7.22 -1.96
N SER A 16 12.89 6.18 -2.77
CA SER A 16 12.87 6.28 -4.24
C SER A 16 11.59 5.72 -4.86
N ILE A 17 10.65 5.21 -4.06
CA ILE A 17 9.38 4.67 -4.56
C ILE A 17 8.35 5.80 -4.74
N ASP A 18 7.73 5.83 -5.92
CA ASP A 18 6.65 6.77 -6.23
C ASP A 18 5.30 6.31 -5.64
N GLN A 19 5.02 5.00 -5.68
CA GLN A 19 3.73 4.41 -5.30
C GLN A 19 3.89 3.03 -4.67
N VAL A 20 3.04 2.74 -3.69
CA VAL A 20 2.96 1.46 -2.98
C VAL A 20 1.53 0.94 -3.00
N VAL A 21 1.34 -0.34 -3.28
CA VAL A 21 0.04 -1.01 -3.13
C VAL A 21 0.06 -1.80 -1.81
N VAL A 22 -0.94 -1.56 -0.97
CA VAL A 22 -1.14 -2.25 0.31
C VAL A 22 -2.38 -3.13 0.21
N CYS A 23 -2.22 -4.42 0.48
CA CYS A 23 -3.32 -5.39 0.41
C CYS A 23 -3.73 -5.94 1.78
N ALA A 24 -3.11 -5.46 2.87
CA ALA A 24 -3.39 -5.90 4.23
C ALA A 24 -3.15 -4.77 5.25
N PRO A 25 -3.98 -4.67 6.30
CA PRO A 25 -3.81 -3.66 7.35
C PRO A 25 -2.52 -3.85 8.15
N GLY A 26 -2.07 -2.79 8.83
CA GLY A 26 -0.89 -2.78 9.71
C GLY A 26 0.33 -2.05 9.10
N HIS A 27 0.27 -1.69 7.82
CA HIS A 27 1.37 -1.04 7.10
C HIS A 27 1.19 0.49 6.94
N GLY A 28 0.00 1.03 7.21
CA GLY A 28 -0.33 2.43 6.96
C GLY A 28 0.55 3.41 7.75
N LYS A 29 0.66 3.19 9.07
CA LYS A 29 1.56 4.00 9.93
C LYS A 29 3.02 3.94 9.53
N VAL A 30 3.51 2.77 9.13
CA VAL A 30 4.92 2.58 8.72
C VAL A 30 5.19 3.33 7.42
N LEU A 31 4.28 3.21 6.44
CA LEU A 31 4.37 3.92 5.17
C LEU A 31 4.24 5.44 5.34
N ALA A 32 3.40 5.90 6.27
CA ALA A 32 3.29 7.33 6.58
C ALA A 32 4.64 7.92 7.05
N ALA A 33 5.38 7.16 7.86
CA ALA A 33 6.70 7.57 8.33
C ALA A 33 7.79 7.46 7.25
N LEU A 34 7.76 6.42 6.40
CA LEU A 34 8.76 6.18 5.36
C LEU A 34 8.61 7.11 4.15
N LEU A 35 7.38 7.40 3.75
CA LEU A 35 7.08 8.20 2.54
C LEU A 35 6.79 9.66 2.85
N ALA A 36 6.78 10.05 4.13
CA ALA A 36 6.22 11.33 4.61
C ALA A 36 4.77 11.57 4.14
N ALA A 37 4.03 10.50 3.85
CA ALA A 37 2.68 10.52 3.32
C ALA A 37 1.67 10.37 4.46
N ARG A 38 1.27 11.49 5.10
CA ARG A 38 0.34 11.46 6.26
C ARG A 38 -0.96 10.70 5.97
N GLY A 39 -1.44 10.72 4.72
CA GLY A 39 -2.64 9.99 4.30
C GLY A 39 -2.50 8.46 4.30
N ALA A 40 -1.28 7.92 4.34
CA ALA A 40 -1.02 6.49 4.26
C ALA A 40 -1.60 5.71 5.46
N VAL A 41 -1.85 6.37 6.59
CA VAL A 41 -2.53 5.76 7.75
C VAL A 41 -3.92 5.23 7.40
N ALA A 42 -4.58 5.77 6.37
CA ALA A 42 -5.87 5.27 5.90
C ALA A 42 -5.79 3.83 5.37
N ALA A 43 -4.60 3.36 4.95
CA ALA A 43 -4.40 1.97 4.53
C ALA A 43 -4.54 0.96 5.69
N ASP A 44 -4.52 1.41 6.95
CA ASP A 44 -4.82 0.52 8.09
C ASP A 44 -6.33 0.27 8.28
N ALA A 45 -7.19 1.02 7.58
CA ALA A 45 -8.64 0.84 7.58
C ALA A 45 -9.14 -0.11 6.47
N LEU A 46 -8.23 -0.83 5.79
CA LEU A 46 -8.57 -1.77 4.72
C LEU A 46 -9.54 -2.86 5.20
N ALA A 47 -10.67 -2.99 4.53
CA ALA A 47 -11.59 -4.12 4.70
C ALA A 47 -11.11 -5.35 3.91
N PRO A 48 -11.60 -6.56 4.23
CA PRO A 48 -11.31 -7.75 3.45
C PRO A 48 -11.65 -7.55 1.96
N GLY A 49 -10.67 -7.82 1.09
CA GLY A 49 -10.83 -7.64 -0.37
C GLY A 49 -10.59 -6.21 -0.86
N GLU A 50 -10.22 -5.26 0.00
CA GLU A 50 -9.76 -3.94 -0.43
C GLU A 50 -8.24 -3.89 -0.62
N ALA A 51 -7.78 -2.90 -1.38
CA ALA A 51 -6.39 -2.50 -1.47
C ALA A 51 -6.27 -0.97 -1.37
N ALA A 52 -5.10 -0.49 -0.95
CA ALA A 52 -4.78 0.93 -0.90
C ALA A 52 -3.63 1.25 -1.86
N LEU A 53 -3.81 2.26 -2.70
CA LEU A 53 -2.72 2.90 -3.44
C LEU A 53 -2.21 4.08 -2.61
N VAL A 54 -0.96 4.00 -2.16
CA VAL A 54 -0.29 5.02 -1.36
C VAL A 54 0.79 5.66 -2.21
N ASP A 55 0.69 6.97 -2.42
CA ASP A 55 1.75 7.80 -2.99
C ASP A 55 2.08 8.95 -2.02
N ARG A 56 3.09 9.77 -2.34
CA ARG A 56 3.51 10.90 -1.48
C ARG A 56 2.44 11.97 -1.24
N ARG A 57 1.48 12.10 -2.15
CA ARG A 57 0.46 13.14 -2.18
C ARG A 57 -0.89 12.62 -1.69
N ARG A 58 -1.20 11.34 -1.92
CA ARG A 58 -2.56 10.79 -1.81
C ARG A 58 -2.52 9.33 -1.34
N THR A 59 -3.60 8.94 -0.69
CA THR A 59 -3.91 7.54 -0.42
C THR A 59 -5.33 7.28 -0.90
N ARG A 60 -5.53 6.22 -1.68
CA ARG A 60 -6.84 5.83 -2.20
C ARG A 60 -7.10 4.37 -1.89
N LEU A 61 -8.20 4.10 -1.20
CA LEU A 61 -8.74 2.77 -1.04
C LEU A 61 -9.54 2.41 -2.29
N PHE A 62 -9.42 1.16 -2.73
CA PHE A 62 -10.19 0.62 -3.84
C PHE A 62 -10.45 -0.86 -3.61
N THR A 63 -11.61 -1.33 -4.01
CA THR A 63 -11.87 -2.75 -4.16
C THR A 63 -11.31 -3.16 -5.54
N PRO A 64 -10.27 -4.00 -5.63
CA PRO A 64 -9.87 -4.57 -6.90
C PRO A 64 -11.09 -5.31 -7.45
N ASN A 65 -11.52 -4.96 -8.66
CA ASN A 65 -12.61 -5.69 -9.29
C ASN A 65 -12.22 -7.18 -9.30
N PRO A 66 -13.04 -8.10 -8.75
CA PRO A 66 -12.85 -9.53 -8.96
C PRO A 66 -13.20 -9.85 -10.42
N ALA A 67 -12.44 -9.32 -11.37
CA ALA A 67 -12.46 -9.81 -12.74
C ALA A 67 -11.75 -11.18 -12.74
N PRO A 68 -12.29 -12.15 -13.49
CA PRO A 68 -11.98 -13.55 -13.28
C PRO A 68 -10.54 -13.78 -13.70
N PHE A 69 -9.63 -13.96 -12.74
CA PHE A 69 -8.45 -14.74 -13.04
C PHE A 69 -8.96 -16.12 -13.41
N GLY A 70 -8.99 -16.36 -14.72
CA GLY A 70 -9.64 -17.49 -15.34
C GLY A 70 -9.27 -18.78 -14.62
N ARG A 71 -10.29 -19.60 -14.41
CA ARG A 71 -10.13 -21.03 -14.19
C ARG A 71 -9.06 -21.54 -15.16
N ARG A 72 -7.94 -22.01 -14.64
CA ARG A 72 -7.04 -22.93 -15.32
C ARG A 72 -7.04 -24.22 -14.52
#